data_AF-A0A8H5MRC6-F1
#
_entry.id   AF-A0A8H5MRC6-F1
#
_cell.length_a   1.000
_cell.length_b   1.000
_cell.length_c   1.000
_cell.angle_alpha   90.00
_cell.angle_beta   90.00
_cell.angle_gamma   90.00
#
_symmetry.space_group_name_H-M   'P 1'
#
loop_
_entity.id
_entity.type
_entity.pdbx_description
1 polymer ?
#
loop_
_entity_poly.entity_id
_entity_poly.type
_entity_poly.pdbx_seq_one_letter_code
_entity_poly.pdbx_strand_id
1 'polypeptide(L)' 'MSQELDEVVVAGGDIILVAGKEKQRIQVSSGFLTQISPVFDAMLNLKFSEGIRFHESNGLPVEIKLPEDDGMATT' A
#
# COMPACT_ATOMS: atom_id res chain seq x y z
N MET A 1 -21.77 -1.62 -0.24
CA MET A 1 -20.73 -2.56 0.22
C MET A 1 -19.60 -1.72 0.77
N SER A 2 -19.52 -1.63 2.09
CA SER A 2 -18.39 -0.97 2.77
C SER A 2 -17.16 -1.85 2.50
N GLN A 3 -16.14 -1.32 1.83
CA GLN A 3 -14.90 -2.08 1.67
C GLN A 3 -14.16 -2.03 3.01
N GLU A 4 -14.33 -3.09 3.80
CA GLU A 4 -13.65 -3.26 5.09
C GLU A 4 -12.14 -3.50 4.84
N LEU A 5 -11.30 -2.92 5.70
CA LEU A 5 -9.87 -3.21 5.73
C LEU A 5 -9.69 -4.57 6.40
N ASP A 6 -9.09 -5.54 5.70
CA ASP A 6 -8.86 -6.88 6.23
C ASP A 6 -7.82 -6.86 7.36
N GLU A 7 -6.80 -6.00 7.25
CA GLU A 7 -5.74 -5.88 8.25
C GLU A 7 -5.23 -4.44 8.39
N VAL A 8 -5.08 -3.98 9.63
CA VAL A 8 -4.50 -2.67 9.96
C VAL A 8 -3.19 -2.91 10.69
N VAL A 9 -2.08 -2.76 9.97
CA VAL A 9 -0.73 -2.87 10.54
C VAL A 9 -0.36 -1.59 11.28
N VAL A 10 -0.80 -0.43 10.78
CA VAL A 10 -0.63 0.88 11.43
C VAL A 10 -1.93 1.67 11.35
N ALA A 11 -2.49 2.02 12.52
CA ALA A 11 -3.68 2.87 12.60
C ALA A 11 -3.36 4.27 12.02
N GLY A 12 -4.13 4.69 11.00
CA GLY A 12 -3.89 5.96 10.32
C GLY A 12 -2.76 5.90 9.28
N GLY A 13 -2.37 4.71 8.82
CA GLY A 13 -1.43 4.56 7.71
C GLY A 13 -1.89 5.29 6.45
N ASP A 14 -0.93 5.90 5.77
CA ASP A 14 -1.10 6.73 4.57
C ASP A 14 -1.08 5.90 3.27
N ILE A 15 -0.94 4.58 3.38
CA ILE A 15 -0.97 3.64 2.25
C ILE A 15 -1.89 2.47 2.58
N ILE A 16 -2.66 2.03 1.56
CA ILE A 16 -3.44 0.80 1.56
C ILE A 16 -2.87 -0.10 0.48
N LEU A 17 -2.23 -1.21 0.87
CA LEU A 17 -1.79 -2.24 -0.05
C LEU A 17 -2.98 -3.14 -0.38
N VAL A 18 -3.24 -3.32 -1.66
CA VAL A 18 -4.31 -4.20 -2.16
C VAL A 18 -3.65 -5.38 -2.87
N ALA A 19 -3.46 -6.48 -2.13
CA ALA A 19 -2.79 -7.68 -2.62
C ALA A 19 -3.79 -8.68 -3.24
N GLY A 20 -3.30 -9.44 -4.22
CA GLY A 20 -3.94 -10.58 -4.86
C GLY A 20 -5.38 -10.33 -5.32
N LYS A 21 -5.61 -9.96 -6.59
CA LYS A 21 -6.96 -9.71 -7.16
C LYS A 21 -7.95 -9.03 -6.19
N GLU A 22 -7.47 -8.07 -5.40
CA GLU A 22 -8.27 -7.28 -4.45
C GLU A 22 -8.84 -8.07 -3.26
N LYS A 23 -8.20 -9.18 -2.88
CA LYS A 23 -8.63 -10.05 -1.78
C LYS A 23 -8.17 -9.61 -0.40
N GLN A 24 -7.10 -8.81 -0.32
CA GLN A 24 -6.57 -8.34 0.96
C GLN A 24 -6.23 -6.87 0.89
N ARG A 25 -6.76 -6.10 1.85
CA ARG A 25 -6.50 -4.68 2.01
C ARG A 25 -5.75 -4.44 3.32
N ILE A 26 -4.49 -4.03 3.22
CA ILE A 26 -3.59 -3.86 4.36
C ILE A 26 -3.24 -2.39 4.50
N GLN A 27 -3.61 -1.77 5.64
CA GLN A 27 -3.25 -0.38 5.92
C GLN A 27 -1.89 -0.29 6.63
N VAL A 28 -0.97 0.47 6.03
CA VAL A 28 0.43 0.60 6.43
C VAL A 28 0.90 2.05 6.28
N SER A 29 1.98 2.41 6.97
CA SER A 29 2.61 3.73 6.79
C SER A 29 3.69 3.70 5.72
N SER A 30 3.74 4.72 4.86
CA SER A 30 4.80 4.86 3.85
C SER A 30 6.18 4.91 4.47
N GLY A 31 6.36 5.65 5.57
CA GLY A 31 7.66 5.77 6.24
C GLY A 31 8.16 4.44 6.79
N PHE A 32 7.25 3.56 7.23
CA PHE A 32 7.62 2.21 7.64
C PHE A 32 8.00 1.35 6.43
N LEU A 33 7.18 1.37 5.38
CA LEU A 33 7.40 0.61 4.14
C LEU A 33 8.72 0.97 3.44
N THR A 34 9.03 2.25 3.29
CA THR A 34 10.26 2.70 2.61
C THR A 34 11.51 2.39 3.42
N GLN A 35 11.41 2.39 4.75
CA GLN A 35 12.54 2.05 5.63
C GLN A 35 12.90 0.56 5.57
N ILE A 36 11.89 -0.32 5.47
CA ILE A 36 12.12 -1.78 5.50
C ILE A 36 12.21 -2.41 4.11
N SER A 37 11.77 -1.71 3.05
CA SER A 37 11.76 -2.24 1.69
C SER A 37 12.27 -1.23 0.66
N PRO A 38 13.42 -1.49 0.02
CA PRO A 38 13.93 -0.65 -1.05
C PRO A 38 13.05 -0.66 -2.31
N VAL A 39 12.20 -1.69 -2.48
CA VAL A 39 11.24 -1.75 -3.59
C VAL A 39 10.13 -0.71 -3.38
N PHE A 40 9.58 -0.63 -2.18
CA PHE A 40 8.57 0.37 -1.85
C PHE A 40 9.15 1.79 -1.82
N ASP A 41 10.39 1.97 -1.36
CA ASP A 41 11.10 3.25 -1.48
C ASP A 41 11.19 3.72 -2.94
N ALA A 42 11.60 2.83 -3.85
CA ALA A 42 11.68 3.16 -5.27
C ALA A 42 10.29 3.47 -5.87
N MET A 43 9.27 2.67 -5.54
CA MET A 43 7.91 2.79 -6.08
C MET A 43 7.16 4.04 -5.59
N LEU A 44 7.37 4.44 -4.33
CA LEU A 44 6.75 5.63 -3.74
C LEU A 44 7.51 6.92 -4.09
N ASN A 45 8.64 6.79 -4.77
CA ASN A 45 9.35 7.93 -5.32
C ASN A 45 8.62 8.48 -6.56
N LEU A 46 8.79 9.77 -6.86
CA LEU A 46 8.13 10.50 -7.96
C LEU A 46 8.47 9.98 -9.38
N LYS A 47 9.18 8.87 -9.48
CA LYS A 47 9.51 8.20 -10.74
C LYS A 47 8.41 7.27 -11.24
N PHE A 48 7.50 6.84 -10.36
CA PHE A 48 6.40 5.94 -10.71
C PHE A 48 5.05 6.63 -10.49
N SER A 49 4.05 6.18 -11.24
CA SER A 49 2.65 6.63 -11.14
C SER A 49 2.12 6.56 -9.71
N GLU A 50 2.54 5.54 -8.97
CA GLU A 50 2.20 5.27 -7.58
C GLU A 50 2.74 6.37 -6.65
N GLY A 51 4.01 6.76 -6.80
CA GLY A 51 4.62 7.84 -6.02
C GLY A 51 4.05 9.23 -6.33
N ILE A 52 3.69 9.50 -7.58
CA ILE A 52 3.00 10.74 -7.96
C ILE A 52 1.63 10.82 -7.29
N ARG A 53 0.81 9.76 -7.39
CA ARG A 53 -0.51 9.68 -6.76
C ARG A 53 -0.41 9.79 -5.23
N PHE A 54 0.60 9.18 -4.63
CA PHE A 54 0.89 9.32 -3.21
C PHE A 54 1.12 10.78 -2.80
N HIS A 55 1.95 11.51 -3.55
CA HIS A 55 2.23 12.92 -3.26
C HIS A 55 1.02 13.85 -3.51
N GLU A 56 0.18 13.54 -4.49
CA GLU A 56 -1.04 14.29 -4.81
C GLU A 56 -2.21 14.00 -3.86
N SER A 57 -2.13 12.95 -3.04
CA SER A 57 -3.21 12.49 -2.16
C SER A 57 -3.54 13.45 -1.01
N ASN A 58 -2.68 14.45 -0.77
CA ASN A 58 -2.94 15.56 0.16
C ASN A 58 -3.37 15.11 1.58
N GLY A 59 -2.83 13.97 2.03
CA GLY A 59 -3.10 13.38 3.36
C GLY A 59 -4.16 12.26 3.39
N LEU A 60 -4.75 11.88 2.25
CA LEU A 60 -5.62 10.70 2.17
C LEU A 60 -4.79 9.43 1.95
N PRO A 61 -5.23 8.26 2.46
CA PRO A 61 -4.55 7.00 2.20
C PRO A 61 -4.61 6.63 0.72
N VAL A 62 -3.47 6.24 0.13
CA VAL A 62 -3.41 5.83 -1.29
C VAL A 62 -3.44 4.32 -1.44
N GLU A 63 -4.28 3.85 -2.35
CA GLU A 63 -4.36 2.44 -2.73
C GLU A 63 -3.28 2.07 -3.75
N ILE A 64 -2.43 1.10 -3.38
CA ILE A 64 -1.42 0.49 -4.25
C ILE A 64 -1.85 -0.93 -4.54
N LYS A 65 -2.15 -1.21 -5.81
CA LYS A 65 -2.57 -2.54 -6.25
C LYS A 65 -1.33 -3.40 -6.52
N LEU A 66 -1.25 -4.55 -5.88
CA LEU A 66 -0.22 -5.56 -6.07
C LEU A 66 -0.88 -6.82 -6.66
N PRO A 67 -1.25 -6.79 -7.96
CA PRO A 67 -2.05 -7.85 -8.58
C PRO A 67 -1.29 -9.16 -8.78
N GLU A 68 0.03 -9.10 -8.84
CA GLU A 68 0.91 -10.27 -8.99
C GLU A 68 1.26 -10.93 -7.65
N ASP A 69 0.97 -10.26 -6.54
CA ASP A 69 1.26 -10.79 -5.22
C ASP A 69 0.14 -11.75 -4.79
N ASP A 70 0.50 -12.98 -4.43
CA ASP A 70 -0.48 -13.93 -3.89
C ASP A 70 -0.82 -13.49 -2.47
N GLY A 71 -2.05 -13.00 -2.26
CA GLY A 71 -2.60 -12.67 -0.92
C GLY A 71 -2.72 -13.87 0.05
N MET A 72 -2.04 -14.98 -0.27
CA MET A 72 -1.87 -16.15 0.57
C MET A 72 -0.40 -16.63 0.52
N ALA A 73 0.56 -15.71 0.51
CA ALA A 73 1.96 -16.06 0.73
C ALA A 73 2.12 -16.63 2.16
N THR A 74 1.89 -17.94 2.28
CA THR A 74 2.05 -18.73 3.50
C THR A 74 3.40 -19.45 3.40
N THR A 75 4.22 -19.28 4.44
CA THR A 75 5.53 -19.96 4.61
C THR A 75 5.36 -21.47 4.72
#